data_AF-A0A653M808-F1
#
_entry.id   AF-A0A653M808-F1
#
_cell.length_a   1.000
_cell.length_b   1.000
_cell.length_c   1.000
_cell.angle_alpha   90.00
_cell.angle_beta   90.00
_cell.angle_gamma   90.00
#
_symmetry.space_group_name_H-M   'P 1'
#
loop_
_entity.id
_entity.type
_entity.pdbx_description
1 polymer ?
#
loop_
_entity_poly.entity_id
_entity_poly.type
_entity_poly.pdbx_seq_one_letter_code
_entity_poly.pdbx_strand_id
1 'polypeptide(L)'
;MNAPVLNLGSVVSAENAIKILRTTTGEVVVAIGRRPDRSWPALKLMLDGQDYATIHPGAIVTGDADVAELTIPLPSMPNGRPHSVAIADAATGTLAPGSNLRPIATETKLRALVIYPAGEVHEHDKVRWYRAPMEKLLSDYFNIGDMIVYDSTLKLLRYAHLEPMKIMSPTEADIERYASEFDFVFVRGSNFIHENMEWFRAVEVLERVKLPVYAIGVGAQASQNRRIELPEPSKRFWSIVAERCASIGVRGAFSAETLRQNGIRNVEVVGCPSIFRTRNRDLKIRIPDQREIRKVAFSLRREADKSYTADPEAYLRNQKAALLKVDAQSEMVMSSHGEQEEKAFFLRDGAAKEKAVAEFVRTKWWDGPDDAPMRRIYEKQLFSFFDVERYDEFARSIDLAVGYRVHGVLPAVAHGVPGVLVAYDTRSQELAETLKIPVVSEAALAEGGWRAVYQEAALNNLAKSYAASYDRMRGFLDRNGIPHRM
;
A
#
# COMPACT_ATOMS: atom_id res chain seq x y z
N MET A 1 -7.70 -23.36 -1.87
CA MET A 1 -8.92 -22.52 -1.93
C MET A 1 -8.69 -21.48 -3.00
N ASN A 2 -9.58 -21.50 -4.00
CA ASN A 2 -9.47 -20.75 -5.24
C ASN A 2 -9.14 -19.29 -4.97
N ALA A 3 -8.04 -18.79 -5.56
CA ALA A 3 -7.91 -17.37 -5.79
C ALA A 3 -9.23 -16.89 -6.42
N PRO A 4 -9.83 -15.77 -5.98
CA PRO A 4 -10.98 -15.26 -6.68
C PRO A 4 -10.51 -14.99 -8.11
N VAL A 5 -10.92 -15.85 -9.04
CA VAL A 5 -10.84 -15.56 -10.46
C VAL A 5 -11.60 -14.27 -10.62
N LEU A 6 -10.89 -13.20 -10.95
CA LEU A 6 -11.49 -11.92 -11.27
C LEU A 6 -12.43 -12.15 -12.45
N ASN A 7 -13.71 -11.91 -12.20
CA ASN A 7 -14.71 -11.94 -13.24
C ASN A 7 -14.47 -10.68 -14.10
N LEU A 8 -14.15 -10.84 -15.37
CA LEU A 8 -13.94 -9.72 -16.32
C LEU A 8 -15.11 -8.70 -16.28
N GLY A 9 -16.31 -9.16 -15.90
CA GLY A 9 -17.49 -8.33 -15.64
C GLY A 9 -17.37 -7.32 -14.47
N SER A 10 -16.29 -7.31 -13.69
CA SER A 10 -16.03 -6.23 -12.71
C SER A 10 -15.32 -5.01 -13.31
N VAL A 11 -14.68 -5.18 -14.47
CA VAL A 11 -13.91 -4.11 -15.15
C VAL A 11 -14.74 -3.40 -16.22
N VAL A 12 -15.67 -4.14 -16.83
CA VAL A 12 -16.65 -3.66 -17.80
C VAL A 12 -18.03 -3.69 -17.14
N SER A 13 -18.71 -2.56 -17.03
CA SER A 13 -20.04 -2.47 -16.39
C SER A 13 -21.15 -2.54 -17.43
N ALA A 14 -22.38 -2.75 -16.99
CA ALA A 14 -23.56 -2.61 -17.87
C ALA A 14 -23.68 -1.20 -18.51
N GLU A 15 -23.05 -0.18 -17.90
CA GLU A 15 -23.04 1.20 -18.39
C GLU A 15 -21.87 1.51 -19.34
N ASN A 16 -20.72 0.82 -19.20
CA ASN A 16 -19.55 1.02 -20.04
C ASN A 16 -19.04 -0.33 -20.55
N ALA A 17 -19.44 -0.67 -21.78
CA ALA A 17 -19.03 -1.89 -22.47
C ALA A 17 -17.57 -1.89 -22.95
N ILE A 18 -16.82 -0.80 -22.76
CA ILE A 18 -15.45 -0.64 -23.25
C ILE A 18 -14.61 0.07 -22.18
N LYS A 19 -13.40 -0.41 -21.93
CA LYS A 19 -12.42 0.26 -21.06
C LYS A 19 -10.99 -0.01 -21.53
N ILE A 20 -10.15 1.01 -21.56
CA ILE A 20 -8.70 0.85 -21.75
C ILE A 20 -8.10 0.37 -20.42
N LEU A 21 -7.42 -0.77 -20.44
CA LEU A 21 -6.76 -1.36 -19.27
C LEU A 21 -5.36 -0.77 -19.07
N ARG A 22 -4.61 -0.68 -20.17
CA ARG A 22 -3.26 -0.11 -20.23
C ARG A 22 -2.95 0.32 -21.65
N THR A 23 -2.05 1.28 -21.76
CA THR A 23 -1.53 1.76 -23.04
C THR A 23 -0.03 1.94 -22.93
N THR A 24 0.70 1.28 -23.81
CA THR A 24 2.12 1.53 -24.03
C THR A 24 2.31 2.21 -25.38
N THR A 25 3.53 2.61 -25.70
CA THR A 25 3.86 3.16 -27.02
C THR A 25 3.76 2.13 -28.15
N GLY A 26 3.69 0.83 -27.84
CA GLY A 26 3.59 -0.25 -28.84
C GLY A 26 2.23 -0.93 -28.90
N GLU A 27 1.39 -0.81 -27.86
CA GLU A 27 0.09 -1.47 -27.82
C GLU A 27 -0.91 -0.72 -26.92
N VAL A 28 -2.19 -0.89 -27.23
CA VAL A 28 -3.30 -0.57 -26.31
C VAL A 28 -4.07 -1.84 -25.99
N VAL A 29 -4.36 -2.05 -24.71
CA VAL A 29 -5.16 -3.19 -24.26
C VAL A 29 -6.51 -2.71 -23.76
N VAL A 30 -7.55 -3.29 -24.33
CA VAL A 30 -8.95 -2.86 -24.14
C VAL A 30 -9.76 -4.04 -23.62
N ALA A 31 -10.44 -3.85 -22.50
CA ALA A 31 -11.51 -4.74 -22.08
C ALA A 31 -12.81 -4.31 -22.74
N ILE A 32 -13.52 -5.27 -23.32
CA ILE A 32 -14.80 -5.06 -24.00
C ILE A 32 -15.82 -6.07 -23.53
N GLY A 33 -17.07 -5.65 -23.38
CA GLY A 33 -18.21 -6.50 -23.05
C GLY A 33 -19.22 -6.55 -24.18
N ARG A 34 -19.96 -7.65 -24.27
CA ARG A 34 -21.10 -7.72 -25.18
C ARG A 34 -22.19 -6.74 -24.78
N ARG A 35 -22.85 -6.19 -25.78
CA ARG A 35 -24.10 -5.43 -25.62
C ARG A 35 -25.25 -6.36 -25.21
N PRO A 36 -26.38 -5.80 -24.72
CA PRO A 36 -27.58 -6.60 -24.40
C PRO A 36 -28.08 -7.47 -25.56
N ASP A 37 -27.86 -7.04 -26.80
CA ASP A 37 -28.18 -7.78 -28.03
C ASP A 37 -27.14 -8.86 -28.40
N ARG A 38 -26.20 -9.15 -27.48
CA ARG A 38 -25.08 -10.10 -27.63
C ARG A 38 -24.04 -9.73 -28.70
N SER A 39 -24.15 -8.55 -29.32
CA SER A 39 -23.16 -8.04 -30.27
C SER A 39 -21.95 -7.42 -29.54
N TRP A 40 -20.81 -7.38 -30.23
CA TRP A 40 -19.65 -6.64 -29.74
C TRP A 40 -19.68 -5.20 -30.25
N PRO A 41 -19.41 -4.19 -29.40
CA PRO A 41 -19.27 -2.82 -29.88
C PRO A 41 -18.05 -2.72 -30.81
N ALA A 42 -18.21 -2.05 -31.96
CA ALA A 42 -17.09 -1.69 -32.81
C ALA A 42 -16.27 -0.57 -32.14
N LEU A 43 -14.95 -0.64 -32.21
CA LEU A 43 -14.03 0.26 -31.52
C LEU A 43 -13.39 1.20 -32.53
N LYS A 44 -13.51 2.51 -32.30
CA LYS A 44 -12.79 3.53 -33.06
C LYS A 44 -11.51 3.91 -32.32
N LEU A 45 -10.36 3.53 -32.87
CA LEU A 45 -9.04 3.88 -32.36
C LEU A 45 -8.60 5.22 -32.95
N MET A 46 -8.27 6.15 -32.06
CA MET A 46 -7.73 7.47 -32.40
C MET A 46 -6.34 7.65 -31.77
N LEU A 47 -5.42 8.21 -32.55
CA LEU A 47 -4.07 8.55 -32.14
C LEU A 47 -3.91 10.07 -32.28
N ASP A 48 -3.56 10.76 -31.19
CA ASP A 48 -3.36 12.22 -31.21
C ASP A 48 -4.56 13.00 -31.76
N GLY A 49 -5.77 12.51 -31.43
CA GLY A 49 -7.04 13.08 -31.87
C GLY A 49 -7.44 12.75 -33.31
N GLN A 50 -6.63 11.99 -34.04
CA GLN A 50 -6.91 11.58 -35.42
C GLN A 50 -7.41 10.14 -35.49
N ASP A 51 -8.39 9.91 -36.36
CA ASP A 51 -8.91 8.57 -36.65
C ASP A 51 -7.82 7.70 -37.26
N TYR A 52 -7.57 6.55 -36.65
CA TYR A 52 -6.54 5.62 -37.10
C TYR A 52 -7.13 4.32 -37.65
N ALA A 53 -8.00 3.66 -36.88
CA ALA A 53 -8.60 2.38 -37.28
C ALA A 53 -9.97 2.15 -36.64
N THR A 54 -10.81 1.35 -37.31
CA THR A 54 -12.02 0.77 -36.72
C THR A 54 -11.79 -0.72 -36.53
N ILE A 55 -11.85 -1.18 -35.28
CA ILE A 55 -11.72 -2.58 -34.91
C ILE A 55 -13.12 -3.17 -34.72
N HIS A 56 -13.37 -4.34 -35.31
CA HIS A 56 -14.61 -5.08 -35.16
C HIS A 56 -14.35 -6.35 -34.32
N PRO A 57 -14.54 -6.30 -32.99
CA PRO A 57 -14.20 -7.43 -32.13
C PRO A 57 -14.90 -8.74 -32.50
N GLY A 58 -16.12 -8.69 -33.01
CA GLY A 58 -16.86 -9.88 -33.44
C GLY A 58 -16.20 -10.67 -34.59
N ALA A 59 -15.25 -10.08 -35.31
CA ALA A 59 -14.44 -10.79 -36.31
C ALA A 59 -13.22 -11.52 -35.71
N ILE A 60 -12.87 -11.22 -34.46
CA ILE A 60 -11.64 -11.67 -33.80
C ILE A 60 -11.98 -12.59 -32.62
N VAL A 61 -12.95 -12.18 -31.79
CA VAL A 61 -13.37 -12.91 -30.60
C VAL A 61 -14.36 -14.00 -31.01
N THR A 62 -13.95 -15.25 -30.84
CA THR A 62 -14.77 -16.43 -31.11
C THR A 62 -15.30 -17.05 -29.81
N GLY A 63 -16.43 -17.76 -29.88
CA GLY A 63 -17.05 -18.44 -28.74
C GLY A 63 -18.06 -17.60 -27.95
N ASP A 64 -18.45 -18.09 -26.77
CA ASP A 64 -19.57 -17.58 -25.97
C ASP A 64 -19.16 -16.61 -24.85
N ALA A 65 -17.94 -16.07 -24.90
CA ALA A 65 -17.47 -15.13 -23.89
C ALA A 65 -18.30 -13.83 -23.91
N ASP A 66 -18.76 -13.38 -22.73
CA ASP A 66 -19.49 -12.11 -22.56
C ASP A 66 -18.55 -10.91 -22.42
N VAL A 67 -17.28 -11.13 -22.09
CA VAL A 67 -16.24 -10.10 -21.99
C VAL A 67 -14.95 -10.63 -22.61
N ALA A 68 -14.20 -9.77 -23.30
CA ALA A 68 -12.93 -10.09 -23.93
C ALA A 68 -11.90 -8.98 -23.67
N GLU A 69 -10.62 -9.36 -23.66
CA GLU A 69 -9.49 -8.41 -23.67
C GLU A 69 -8.84 -8.44 -25.05
N LEU A 70 -8.74 -7.28 -25.69
CA LEU A 70 -8.10 -7.12 -26.99
C LEU A 70 -6.79 -6.37 -26.82
N THR A 71 -5.71 -6.96 -27.33
CA THR A 71 -4.43 -6.26 -27.49
C THR A 71 -4.34 -5.76 -28.91
N ILE A 72 -4.30 -4.44 -29.08
CA ILE A 72 -4.26 -3.77 -30.37
C ILE A 72 -2.87 -3.17 -30.54
N PRO A 73 -2.06 -3.65 -31.51
CA PRO A 73 -0.75 -3.08 -31.75
C PRO A 73 -0.87 -1.66 -32.30
N LEU A 74 0.01 -0.77 -31.85
CA LEU A 74 0.09 0.62 -32.31
C LEU A 74 1.22 0.78 -33.34
N PRO A 75 1.04 1.64 -34.36
CA PRO A 75 2.06 1.87 -35.36
C PRO A 75 3.29 2.58 -34.76
N SER A 76 4.45 2.33 -35.36
CA SER A 76 5.60 3.23 -35.19
C SER A 76 5.35 4.51 -35.99
N MET A 77 5.37 5.68 -35.34
CA MET A 77 5.08 6.96 -36.00
C MET A 77 6.39 7.61 -36.50
N PRO A 78 6.42 8.25 -37.69
CA PRO A 78 7.63 8.85 -38.27
C PRO A 78 8.32 9.91 -37.40
N ASN A 79 7.55 10.59 -36.53
CA ASN A 79 8.01 11.70 -35.69
C ASN A 79 8.06 11.37 -34.19
N GLY A 80 7.94 10.09 -33.80
CA GLY A 80 8.06 9.67 -32.39
C GLY A 80 7.01 8.65 -31.93
N ARG A 81 6.65 8.71 -30.64
CA ARG A 81 5.62 7.87 -29.99
C ARG A 81 4.27 8.61 -29.97
N PRO A 82 3.11 7.93 -30.06
CA PRO A 82 1.81 8.58 -29.88
C PRO A 82 1.76 9.32 -28.54
N HIS A 83 1.27 10.57 -28.53
CA HIS A 83 1.17 11.38 -27.32
C HIS A 83 -0.10 11.08 -26.53
N SER A 84 -1.14 10.64 -27.21
CA SER A 84 -2.43 10.24 -26.65
C SER A 84 -3.07 9.14 -27.48
N VAL A 85 -3.71 8.19 -26.78
CA VAL A 85 -4.47 7.11 -27.42
C VAL A 85 -5.89 7.16 -26.87
N ALA A 86 -6.86 7.06 -27.76
CA ALA A 86 -8.27 7.03 -27.40
C ALA A 86 -9.00 5.90 -28.12
N ILE A 87 -9.96 5.30 -27.42
CA ILE A 87 -10.88 4.32 -27.96
C ILE A 87 -12.28 4.87 -27.75
N ALA A 88 -13.10 4.89 -28.79
CA ALA A 88 -14.53 5.21 -28.68
C ALA A 88 -15.39 4.04 -29.15
N ASP A 89 -16.61 3.94 -28.62
CA ASP A 89 -17.65 3.16 -29.29
C ASP A 89 -17.98 3.81 -30.64
N ALA A 90 -17.80 3.07 -31.73
CA ALA A 90 -17.98 3.62 -33.08
C ALA A 90 -19.43 4.05 -33.38
N ALA A 91 -20.42 3.50 -32.65
CA ALA A 91 -21.83 3.83 -32.85
C ALA A 91 -22.25 5.09 -32.08
N THR A 92 -21.77 5.26 -30.84
CA THR A 92 -22.19 6.38 -29.97
C THR A 92 -21.18 7.53 -29.94
N GLY A 93 -19.92 7.29 -30.33
CA GLY A 93 -18.82 8.22 -30.15
C GLY A 93 -18.34 8.37 -28.71
N THR A 94 -18.89 7.60 -27.76
CA THR A 94 -18.52 7.67 -26.35
C THR A 94 -17.10 7.15 -26.15
N LEU A 95 -16.24 7.98 -25.55
CA LEU A 95 -14.87 7.60 -25.20
C LEU A 95 -14.84 6.57 -24.08
N ALA A 96 -14.05 5.52 -24.26
CA ALA A 96 -13.76 4.54 -23.23
C ALA A 96 -12.94 5.19 -22.10
N PRO A 97 -13.20 4.86 -20.82
CA PRO A 97 -12.31 5.20 -19.72
C PRO A 97 -10.87 4.79 -20.02
N GLY A 98 -9.92 5.67 -19.68
CA GLY A 98 -8.50 5.52 -20.00
C GLY A 98 -8.09 6.12 -21.34
N SER A 99 -9.03 6.65 -22.12
CA SER A 99 -8.74 7.41 -23.34
C SER A 99 -8.07 8.75 -23.05
N ASN A 100 -7.31 9.24 -24.03
CA ASN A 100 -6.55 10.49 -23.99
C ASN A 100 -5.48 10.55 -22.89
N LEU A 101 -5.09 9.39 -22.35
CA LEU A 101 -3.92 9.30 -21.48
C LEU A 101 -2.66 9.18 -22.32
N ARG A 102 -1.56 9.68 -21.75
CA ARG A 102 -0.24 9.49 -22.34
C ARG A 102 0.17 8.01 -22.29
N PRO A 103 0.54 7.39 -23.42
CA PRO A 103 1.06 6.03 -23.43
C PRO A 103 2.39 5.90 -22.67
N ILE A 104 2.56 4.80 -21.93
CA ILE A 104 3.82 4.51 -21.23
C ILE A 104 4.87 4.03 -22.25
N ALA A 105 6.07 4.61 -22.21
CA ALA A 105 7.17 4.14 -23.06
C ALA A 105 7.69 2.78 -22.63
N THR A 106 8.02 1.93 -23.61
CA THR A 106 8.54 0.58 -23.39
C THR A 106 10.06 0.51 -23.26
N GLU A 107 10.81 1.47 -23.81
CA GLU A 107 12.28 1.38 -23.99
C GLU A 107 13.09 2.49 -23.29
N THR A 108 12.48 3.34 -22.46
CA THR A 108 13.14 4.56 -21.94
C THR A 108 13.25 4.63 -20.42
N LYS A 109 14.02 5.62 -19.94
CA LYS A 109 14.10 6.06 -18.55
C LYS A 109 12.78 6.72 -18.13
N LEU A 110 11.89 5.96 -17.49
CA LEU A 110 10.57 6.42 -17.06
C LEU A 110 10.63 7.43 -15.91
N ARG A 111 9.75 8.43 -15.94
CA ARG A 111 9.65 9.49 -14.93
C ARG A 111 8.31 9.34 -14.19
N ALA A 112 8.38 9.16 -12.87
CA ALA A 112 7.22 8.89 -12.03
C ALA A 112 6.86 10.08 -11.13
N LEU A 113 5.58 10.29 -10.90
CA LEU A 113 5.06 11.16 -9.85
C LEU A 113 4.49 10.33 -8.70
N VAL A 114 4.61 10.84 -7.47
CA VAL A 114 3.97 10.23 -6.30
C VAL A 114 3.00 11.18 -5.61
N ILE A 115 1.83 10.66 -5.25
CA ILE A 115 0.87 11.32 -4.37
C ILE A 115 1.09 10.80 -2.94
N TYR A 116 1.19 11.73 -1.98
CA TYR A 116 1.54 11.48 -0.58
C TYR A 116 2.86 10.70 -0.40
N PRO A 117 4.02 11.22 -0.82
CA PRO A 117 5.30 10.62 -0.44
C PRO A 117 5.45 10.56 1.10
N ALA A 118 6.24 9.61 1.59
CA ALA A 118 6.52 9.45 3.01
C ALA A 118 8.03 9.40 3.25
N GLY A 119 8.70 10.56 3.23
CA GLY A 119 10.14 10.71 3.42
C GLY A 119 10.87 11.15 2.16
N GLU A 120 12.17 11.41 2.31
CA GLU A 120 13.12 11.74 1.25
C GLU A 120 13.65 10.45 0.61
N VAL A 121 13.64 10.39 -0.72
CA VAL A 121 14.22 9.29 -1.48
C VAL A 121 15.71 9.54 -1.72
N HIS A 122 16.55 8.54 -1.46
CA HIS A 122 17.98 8.55 -1.76
C HIS A 122 18.39 7.21 -2.40
N GLU A 123 19.58 7.20 -3.04
CA GLU A 123 20.14 5.99 -3.67
C GLU A 123 19.12 5.23 -4.53
N HIS A 124 18.34 5.99 -5.32
CA HIS A 124 17.25 5.55 -6.19
C HIS A 124 15.93 5.18 -5.48
N ASP A 125 15.92 4.20 -4.59
CA ASP A 125 14.68 3.61 -4.02
C ASP A 125 14.72 3.37 -2.50
N LYS A 126 15.68 4.00 -1.81
CA LYS A 126 15.76 4.02 -0.34
C LYS A 126 15.06 5.26 0.21
N VAL A 127 14.41 5.12 1.35
CA VAL A 127 13.69 6.22 1.98
C VAL A 127 14.24 6.50 3.36
N ARG A 128 14.53 7.77 3.61
CA ARG A 128 14.81 8.31 4.94
C ARG A 128 13.82 9.40 5.30
N TRP A 129 13.72 9.71 6.59
CA TRP A 129 12.88 10.80 7.04
C TRP A 129 13.42 12.12 6.50
N TYR A 130 12.53 13.09 6.31
CA TYR A 130 12.94 14.42 5.85
C TYR A 130 13.98 15.02 6.81
N ARG A 131 14.99 15.67 6.24
CA ARG A 131 15.96 16.41 7.05
C ARG A 131 15.22 17.49 7.83
N ALA A 132 15.24 17.36 9.15
CA ALA A 132 14.58 18.28 10.07
C ALA A 132 15.50 18.56 11.27
N PRO A 133 15.40 19.77 11.86
CA PRO A 133 16.04 20.05 13.15
C PRO A 133 15.58 19.05 14.22
N MET A 134 16.45 18.77 15.20
CA MET A 134 16.17 17.81 16.28
C MET A 134 14.86 18.11 17.02
N GLU A 135 14.58 19.38 17.25
CA GLU A 135 13.34 19.85 17.90
C GLU A 135 12.08 19.37 17.16
N LYS A 136 12.07 19.47 15.81
CA LYS A 136 10.96 18.97 14.99
C LYS A 136 10.87 17.45 14.99
N LEU A 137 12.01 16.76 14.95
CA LEU A 137 12.05 15.30 15.07
C LEU A 137 11.46 14.83 16.41
N LEU A 138 11.69 15.59 17.48
CA LEU A 138 11.14 15.32 18.81
C LEU A 138 9.66 15.71 18.93
N SER A 139 9.22 16.82 18.34
CA SER A 139 7.84 17.31 18.47
C SER A 139 6.84 16.60 17.55
N ASP A 140 7.22 16.28 16.33
CA ASP A 140 6.26 15.90 15.30
C ASP A 140 6.02 14.39 15.34
N TYR A 141 4.76 13.95 15.41
CA TYR A 141 4.45 12.55 15.14
C TYR A 141 4.72 12.25 13.66
N PHE A 142 5.43 11.15 13.40
CA PHE A 142 5.59 10.65 12.04
C PHE A 142 5.41 9.15 11.98
N ASN A 143 4.49 8.69 11.12
CA ASN A 143 4.24 7.27 10.94
C ASN A 143 5.33 6.63 10.08
N ILE A 144 6.35 6.06 10.71
CA ILE A 144 7.50 5.43 10.02
C ILE A 144 7.04 4.20 9.21
N GLY A 145 5.91 3.60 9.58
CA GLY A 145 5.28 2.55 8.78
C GLY A 145 4.95 3.00 7.35
N ASP A 146 4.57 4.26 7.15
CA ASP A 146 4.30 4.80 5.81
C ASP A 146 5.59 4.95 4.98
N MET A 147 6.74 5.24 5.63
CA MET A 147 8.04 5.25 4.97
C MET A 147 8.38 3.85 4.45
N ILE A 148 8.15 2.81 5.25
CA ILE A 148 8.34 1.41 4.83
C ILE A 148 7.48 1.08 3.61
N VAL A 149 6.20 1.47 3.61
CA VAL A 149 5.31 1.20 2.46
C VAL A 149 5.78 1.93 1.22
N TYR A 150 6.18 3.20 1.37
CA TYR A 150 6.69 4.01 0.27
C TYR A 150 7.98 3.41 -0.30
N ASP A 151 8.98 3.17 0.55
CA ASP A 151 10.24 2.50 0.21
C ASP A 151 10.02 1.16 -0.50
N SER A 152 9.11 0.35 0.03
CA SER A 152 8.79 -0.95 -0.56
C SER A 152 8.16 -0.79 -1.94
N THR A 153 7.24 0.17 -2.11
CA THR A 153 6.63 0.47 -3.41
C THR A 153 7.71 0.86 -4.43
N LEU A 154 8.64 1.74 -4.06
CA LEU A 154 9.75 2.15 -4.92
C LEU A 154 10.62 0.97 -5.37
N LYS A 155 10.93 0.04 -4.46
CA LYS A 155 11.70 -1.18 -4.77
C LYS A 155 11.00 -2.08 -5.79
N LEU A 156 9.67 -2.09 -5.83
CA LEU A 156 8.90 -2.89 -6.80
C LEU A 156 8.82 -2.22 -8.18
N LEU A 157 8.86 -0.89 -8.25
CA LEU A 157 8.64 -0.13 -9.48
C LEU A 157 9.90 0.05 -10.32
N ARG A 158 9.72 0.19 -11.63
CA ARG A 158 10.76 0.56 -12.59
C ARG A 158 10.57 2.03 -12.98
N TYR A 159 11.46 2.88 -12.50
CA TYR A 159 11.54 4.29 -12.85
C TYR A 159 13.00 4.74 -12.85
N ALA A 160 13.29 5.82 -13.57
CA ALA A 160 14.60 6.47 -13.60
C ALA A 160 14.61 7.79 -12.82
N HIS A 161 13.46 8.48 -12.76
CA HIS A 161 13.29 9.72 -12.01
C HIS A 161 11.98 9.70 -11.26
N LEU A 162 11.94 10.35 -10.09
CA LEU A 162 10.77 10.41 -9.24
C LEU A 162 10.62 11.80 -8.64
N GLU A 163 9.41 12.34 -8.65
CA GLU A 163 9.11 13.58 -7.94
C GLU A 163 7.78 13.49 -7.15
N PRO A 164 7.71 14.12 -5.97
CA PRO A 164 6.44 14.43 -5.34
C PRO A 164 5.54 15.27 -6.26
N MET A 165 4.32 14.82 -6.48
CA MET A 165 3.29 15.64 -7.12
C MET A 165 2.82 16.70 -6.11
N LYS A 166 2.97 17.98 -6.46
CA LYS A 166 2.46 19.06 -5.61
C LYS A 166 0.94 19.06 -5.63
N ILE A 167 0.33 18.79 -4.48
CA ILE A 167 -1.13 18.78 -4.31
C ILE A 167 -1.65 19.89 -3.39
N MET A 168 -0.78 20.48 -2.56
CA MET A 168 -1.14 21.60 -1.68
C MET A 168 -1.20 22.91 -2.47
N SER A 169 -0.11 23.21 -3.18
CA SER A 169 0.09 24.47 -3.89
C SER A 169 0.74 24.23 -5.27
N PRO A 170 0.07 23.52 -6.19
CA PRO A 170 0.55 23.38 -7.57
C PRO A 170 0.51 24.73 -8.28
N THR A 171 1.54 25.00 -9.09
CA THR A 171 1.55 26.10 -10.06
C THR A 171 1.19 25.59 -11.46
N GLU A 172 0.81 26.49 -12.36
CA GLU A 172 0.56 26.17 -13.77
C GLU A 172 1.78 25.49 -14.42
N ALA A 173 2.97 26.04 -14.18
CA ALA A 173 4.23 25.49 -14.68
C ALA A 173 4.51 24.08 -14.14
N ASP A 174 4.12 23.78 -12.89
CA ASP A 174 4.24 22.42 -12.36
C ASP A 174 3.36 21.44 -13.15
N ILE A 175 2.10 21.81 -13.40
CA ILE A 175 1.11 20.96 -14.09
C ILE A 175 1.52 20.71 -15.54
N GLU A 176 1.93 21.76 -16.26
CA GLU A 176 2.40 21.65 -17.66
C GLU A 176 3.65 20.75 -17.77
N ARG A 177 4.58 20.90 -16.83
CA ARG A 177 5.77 20.05 -16.75
C ARG A 177 5.42 18.61 -16.43
N TYR A 178 4.52 18.37 -15.47
CA TYR A 178 4.04 17.03 -15.15
C TYR A 178 3.42 16.34 -16.38
N ALA A 179 2.55 17.03 -17.12
CA ALA A 179 1.91 16.49 -18.32
C ALA A 179 2.90 16.16 -19.45
N SER A 180 3.93 16.99 -19.63
CA SER A 180 4.88 16.87 -20.76
C SER A 180 6.07 15.97 -20.47
N GLU A 181 6.54 15.89 -19.23
CA GLU A 181 7.77 15.19 -18.87
C GLU A 181 7.57 13.87 -18.15
N PHE A 182 6.43 13.63 -17.48
CA PHE A 182 6.23 12.41 -16.69
C PHE A 182 5.45 11.36 -17.46
N ASP A 183 5.63 10.10 -17.06
CA ASP A 183 5.03 8.94 -17.74
C ASP A 183 3.89 8.33 -16.92
N PHE A 184 3.94 8.38 -15.58
CA PHE A 184 2.87 7.87 -14.73
C PHE A 184 2.87 8.50 -13.32
N VAL A 185 1.74 8.35 -12.64
CA VAL A 185 1.56 8.72 -11.23
C VAL A 185 1.27 7.46 -10.41
N PHE A 186 1.77 7.37 -9.18
CA PHE A 186 1.27 6.39 -8.23
C PHE A 186 0.86 7.03 -6.90
N VAL A 187 -0.14 6.42 -6.27
CA VAL A 187 -0.62 6.75 -4.94
C VAL A 187 0.08 5.81 -3.97
N ARG A 188 0.87 6.36 -3.04
CA ARG A 188 1.56 5.58 -2.01
C ARG A 188 0.57 4.71 -1.23
N GLY A 189 0.88 3.46 -0.96
CA GLY A 189 0.00 2.60 -0.16
C GLY A 189 -0.19 3.18 1.25
N SER A 190 -1.43 3.45 1.65
CA SER A 190 -1.79 3.88 3.00
C SER A 190 -3.28 3.67 3.25
N ASN A 191 -3.75 4.06 4.42
CA ASN A 191 -5.16 4.00 4.79
C ASN A 191 -5.91 5.25 4.29
N PHE A 192 -6.02 5.45 2.98
CA PHE A 192 -6.62 6.66 2.39
C PHE A 192 -8.13 6.56 2.15
N ILE A 193 -8.75 5.41 2.41
CA ILE A 193 -10.18 5.19 2.11
C ILE A 193 -11.00 5.40 3.40
N HIS A 194 -11.32 6.66 3.69
CA HIS A 194 -12.18 7.06 4.83
C HIS A 194 -12.81 8.44 4.58
N GLU A 195 -13.76 8.84 5.44
CA GLU A 195 -14.55 10.05 5.27
C GLU A 195 -13.73 11.34 5.41
N ASN A 196 -12.71 11.33 6.26
CA ASN A 196 -11.89 12.50 6.57
C ASN A 196 -10.66 12.68 5.66
N MET A 197 -10.62 12.02 4.50
CA MET A 197 -9.45 12.08 3.62
C MET A 197 -9.42 13.40 2.85
N GLU A 198 -8.36 14.19 3.04
CA GLU A 198 -8.18 15.46 2.34
C GLU A 198 -7.29 15.28 1.12
N TRP A 199 -7.84 15.39 -0.09
CA TRP A 199 -7.09 15.26 -1.36
C TRP A 199 -6.48 16.59 -1.86
N PHE A 200 -6.65 17.69 -1.12
CA PHE A 200 -6.22 19.04 -1.51
C PHE A 200 -6.57 19.34 -2.98
N ARG A 201 -5.59 19.76 -3.80
CA ARG A 201 -5.75 20.03 -5.24
C ARG A 201 -5.34 18.84 -6.13
N ALA A 202 -5.24 17.62 -5.58
CA ALA A 202 -4.81 16.45 -6.35
C ALA A 202 -5.76 16.14 -7.53
N VAL A 203 -7.07 16.27 -7.32
CA VAL A 203 -8.09 16.08 -8.38
C VAL A 203 -7.85 17.03 -9.55
N GLU A 204 -7.68 18.33 -9.25
CA GLU A 204 -7.42 19.35 -10.26
C GLU A 204 -6.14 19.06 -11.07
N VAL A 205 -5.05 18.71 -10.38
CA VAL A 205 -3.78 18.38 -11.04
C VAL A 205 -3.94 17.15 -11.94
N LEU A 206 -4.55 16.07 -11.42
CA LEU A 206 -4.73 14.84 -12.18
C LEU A 206 -5.58 15.07 -13.43
N GLU A 207 -6.67 15.82 -13.33
CA GLU A 207 -7.56 16.14 -14.46
C GLU A 207 -6.83 16.80 -15.63
N ARG A 208 -5.77 17.55 -15.37
CA ARG A 208 -4.98 18.28 -16.37
C ARG A 208 -3.76 17.51 -16.87
N VAL A 209 -3.12 16.73 -16.01
CA VAL A 209 -1.89 15.98 -16.33
C VAL A 209 -2.13 14.78 -17.24
N LYS A 210 -3.33 14.17 -17.20
CA LYS A 210 -3.76 13.05 -18.08
C LYS A 210 -2.75 11.89 -18.18
N LEU A 211 -2.06 11.57 -17.08
CA LEU A 211 -1.19 10.39 -16.97
C LEU A 211 -1.93 9.19 -16.36
N PRO A 212 -1.50 7.94 -16.64
CA PRO A 212 -1.90 6.75 -15.88
C PRO A 212 -1.68 6.95 -14.38
N VAL A 213 -2.59 6.43 -13.54
CA VAL A 213 -2.54 6.58 -12.08
C VAL A 213 -2.73 5.23 -11.41
N TYR A 214 -1.76 4.83 -10.58
CA TYR A 214 -1.74 3.52 -9.95
C TYR A 214 -1.81 3.62 -8.43
N ALA A 215 -2.79 2.96 -7.81
CA ALA A 215 -2.86 2.82 -6.36
C ALA A 215 -2.48 1.39 -5.95
N ILE A 216 -1.47 1.27 -5.09
CA ILE A 216 -0.84 -0.02 -4.75
C ILE A 216 -0.90 -0.23 -3.24
N GLY A 217 -1.77 -1.16 -2.81
CA GLY A 217 -1.92 -1.53 -1.40
C GLY A 217 -2.54 -0.42 -0.53
N VAL A 218 -3.55 0.27 -1.06
CA VAL A 218 -4.34 1.26 -0.31
C VAL A 218 -5.44 0.57 0.53
N GLY A 219 -5.77 1.14 1.68
CA GLY A 219 -6.65 0.54 2.68
C GLY A 219 -7.76 1.47 3.15
N ALA A 220 -8.87 0.88 3.58
CA ALA A 220 -9.92 1.55 4.32
C ALA A 220 -9.61 1.62 5.81
N GLN A 221 -10.12 2.67 6.47
CA GLN A 221 -9.91 2.90 7.89
C GLN A 221 -11.23 3.12 8.61
N ALA A 222 -11.52 2.21 9.54
CA ALA A 222 -12.60 2.35 10.51
C ALA A 222 -12.23 1.66 11.82
N SER A 223 -12.72 2.20 12.94
CA SER A 223 -12.54 1.60 14.28
C SER A 223 -13.22 0.24 14.41
N GLN A 224 -14.30 0.03 13.65
CA GLN A 224 -15.07 -1.21 13.58
C GLN A 224 -15.49 -1.46 12.13
N ASN A 225 -15.84 -2.71 11.81
CA ASN A 225 -16.36 -3.05 10.50
C ASN A 225 -17.73 -2.38 10.30
N ARG A 226 -17.75 -1.29 9.53
CA ARG A 226 -18.95 -0.51 9.22
C ARG A 226 -18.89 -0.03 7.78
N ARG A 227 -20.05 0.33 7.22
CA ARG A 227 -20.11 1.03 5.94
C ARG A 227 -19.42 2.40 6.05
N ILE A 228 -18.60 2.72 5.07
CA ILE A 228 -17.93 4.02 4.89
C ILE A 228 -18.55 4.68 3.67
N GLU A 229 -19.08 5.89 3.84
CA GLU A 229 -19.60 6.70 2.74
C GLU A 229 -18.59 7.81 2.42
N LEU A 230 -17.93 7.68 1.27
CA LEU A 230 -16.89 8.63 0.88
C LEU A 230 -17.52 9.97 0.46
N PRO A 231 -16.94 11.10 0.87
CA PRO A 231 -17.37 12.41 0.40
C PRO A 231 -17.06 12.57 -1.09
N GLU A 232 -17.77 13.49 -1.76
CA GLU A 232 -17.66 13.70 -3.21
C GLU A 232 -16.21 13.94 -3.71
N PRO A 233 -15.34 14.73 -3.04
CA PRO A 233 -13.95 14.85 -3.45
C PRO A 233 -13.20 13.51 -3.46
N SER A 234 -13.46 12.64 -2.48
CA SER A 234 -12.86 11.30 -2.41
C SER A 234 -13.41 10.37 -3.47
N LYS A 235 -14.72 10.38 -3.72
CA LYS A 235 -15.31 9.64 -4.83
C LYS A 235 -14.71 10.09 -6.16
N ARG A 236 -14.60 11.40 -6.40
CA ARG A 236 -14.01 11.95 -7.63
C ARG A 236 -12.56 11.52 -7.80
N PHE A 237 -11.75 11.60 -6.74
CA PHE A 237 -10.37 11.12 -6.76
C PHE A 237 -10.29 9.65 -7.17
N TRP A 238 -11.03 8.76 -6.49
CA TRP A 238 -11.00 7.34 -6.79
C TRP A 238 -11.58 6.99 -8.15
N SER A 239 -12.58 7.73 -8.65
CA SER A 239 -13.07 7.60 -10.03
C SER A 239 -11.98 7.92 -11.04
N ILE A 240 -11.21 9.00 -10.84
CA ILE A 240 -10.07 9.33 -11.72
C ILE A 240 -9.03 8.21 -11.70
N VAL A 241 -8.68 7.66 -10.53
CA VAL A 241 -7.75 6.53 -10.46
C VAL A 241 -8.33 5.33 -11.21
N ALA A 242 -9.58 4.98 -10.96
CA ALA A 242 -10.30 3.86 -11.57
C ALA A 242 -10.40 3.96 -13.09
N GLU A 243 -10.60 5.17 -13.63
CA GLU A 243 -10.63 5.45 -15.07
C GLU A 243 -9.26 5.27 -15.73
N ARG A 244 -8.15 5.39 -14.97
CA ARG A 244 -6.78 5.48 -15.52
C ARG A 244 -5.89 4.28 -15.24
N CYS A 245 -6.50 3.19 -14.78
CA CYS A 245 -5.83 1.93 -14.52
C CYS A 245 -6.78 0.75 -14.81
N ALA A 246 -6.23 -0.43 -15.03
CA ALA A 246 -7.02 -1.65 -15.13
C ALA A 246 -7.73 -1.93 -13.81
N SER A 247 -7.01 -1.87 -12.68
CA SER A 247 -7.54 -2.10 -11.34
C SER A 247 -6.83 -1.28 -10.25
N ILE A 248 -7.55 -0.98 -9.18
CA ILE A 248 -7.01 -0.40 -7.94
C ILE A 248 -6.58 -1.53 -7.00
N GLY A 249 -5.33 -1.53 -6.56
CA GLY A 249 -4.79 -2.53 -5.65
C GLY A 249 -5.06 -2.16 -4.19
N VAL A 250 -5.86 -2.95 -3.49
CA VAL A 250 -6.23 -2.72 -2.09
C VAL A 250 -5.65 -3.77 -1.13
N ARG A 251 -5.64 -3.43 0.16
CA ARG A 251 -5.08 -4.28 1.24
C ARG A 251 -5.88 -5.54 1.53
N GLY A 252 -7.20 -5.52 1.32
CA GLY A 252 -8.06 -6.68 1.58
C GLY A 252 -9.51 -6.47 1.17
N ALA A 253 -10.37 -7.37 1.64
CA ALA A 253 -11.77 -7.46 1.24
C ALA A 253 -12.63 -6.28 1.72
N PHE A 254 -12.40 -5.76 2.93
CA PHE A 254 -13.14 -4.62 3.48
C PHE A 254 -12.88 -3.34 2.67
N SER A 255 -11.62 -3.10 2.31
CA SER A 255 -11.19 -2.02 1.43
C SER A 255 -11.78 -2.15 0.03
N ALA A 256 -11.81 -3.37 -0.52
CA ALA A 256 -12.42 -3.64 -1.82
C ALA A 256 -13.93 -3.35 -1.82
N GLU A 257 -14.62 -3.83 -0.79
CA GLU A 257 -16.05 -3.65 -0.63
C GLU A 257 -16.41 -2.18 -0.42
N THR A 258 -15.61 -1.46 0.39
CA THR A 258 -15.80 -0.02 0.62
C THR A 258 -15.75 0.76 -0.69
N LEU A 259 -14.76 0.52 -1.55
CA LEU A 259 -14.67 1.18 -2.85
C LEU A 259 -15.86 0.82 -3.76
N ARG A 260 -16.26 -0.46 -3.80
CA ARG A 260 -17.42 -0.91 -4.61
C ARG A 260 -18.72 -0.26 -4.18
N GLN A 261 -18.98 -0.17 -2.88
CA GLN A 261 -20.15 0.49 -2.33
C GLN A 261 -20.19 2.00 -2.62
N ASN A 262 -19.03 2.59 -2.89
CA ASN A 262 -18.89 3.99 -3.31
C ASN A 262 -18.78 4.16 -4.84
N GLY A 263 -19.13 3.13 -5.62
CA GLY A 263 -19.22 3.20 -7.08
C GLY A 263 -17.96 2.77 -7.83
N ILE A 264 -16.88 2.40 -7.13
CA ILE A 264 -15.59 2.06 -7.72
C ILE A 264 -15.42 0.55 -7.81
N ARG A 265 -15.57 -0.02 -9.01
CA ARG A 265 -15.74 -1.48 -9.18
C ARG A 265 -14.48 -2.26 -9.57
N ASN A 266 -13.55 -1.64 -10.29
CA ASN A 266 -12.33 -2.28 -10.77
C ASN A 266 -11.26 -2.35 -9.65
N VAL A 267 -11.53 -3.17 -8.64
CA VAL A 267 -10.70 -3.26 -7.43
C VAL A 267 -10.21 -4.68 -7.23
N GLU A 268 -8.93 -4.81 -6.88
CA GLU A 268 -8.24 -6.09 -6.69
C GLU A 268 -7.54 -6.14 -5.32
N VAL A 269 -7.75 -7.23 -4.60
CA VAL A 269 -7.11 -7.45 -3.30
C VAL A 269 -5.70 -7.96 -3.51
N VAL A 270 -4.69 -7.15 -3.19
CA VAL A 270 -3.27 -7.46 -3.42
C VAL A 270 -2.43 -7.49 -2.14
N GLY A 271 -2.95 -6.95 -1.04
CA GLY A 271 -2.20 -6.82 0.22
C GLY A 271 -1.35 -5.55 0.23
N CYS A 272 -0.16 -5.61 0.83
CA CYS A 272 0.74 -4.46 0.99
C CYS A 272 2.10 -4.75 0.34
N PRO A 273 2.70 -3.79 -0.40
CA PRO A 273 4.00 -4.00 -1.05
C PRO A 273 5.13 -4.29 -0.05
N SER A 274 4.97 -3.95 1.23
CA SER A 274 6.02 -4.09 2.25
C SER A 274 6.50 -5.52 2.50
N ILE A 275 5.67 -6.53 2.25
CA ILE A 275 6.05 -7.95 2.39
C ILE A 275 6.84 -8.48 1.17
N PHE A 276 6.82 -7.76 0.04
CA PHE A 276 7.45 -8.17 -1.23
C PHE A 276 8.72 -7.39 -1.54
N ARG A 277 9.16 -6.51 -0.64
CA ARG A 277 10.26 -5.55 -0.83
C ARG A 277 11.62 -6.17 -1.23
N THR A 278 11.85 -7.44 -0.90
CA THR A 278 13.07 -8.18 -1.30
C THR A 278 12.99 -8.75 -2.71
N ARG A 279 11.83 -8.66 -3.38
CA ARG A 279 11.55 -9.16 -4.74
C ARG A 279 11.86 -10.65 -4.94
N ASN A 280 11.89 -11.42 -3.87
CA ASN A 280 12.17 -12.84 -3.94
C ASN A 280 10.88 -13.66 -3.86
N ARG A 281 10.36 -14.11 -5.00
CA ARG A 281 9.14 -14.95 -5.07
C ARG A 281 9.25 -16.23 -4.22
N ASP A 282 10.44 -16.82 -4.19
CA ASP A 282 10.69 -18.11 -3.55
C ASP A 282 11.31 -17.96 -2.14
N LEU A 283 11.13 -16.78 -1.53
CA LEU A 283 11.57 -16.46 -0.17
C LEU A 283 11.19 -17.58 0.80
N LYS A 284 12.18 -18.03 1.58
CA LYS A 284 11.96 -19.00 2.65
C LYS A 284 11.75 -18.24 3.95
N ILE A 285 10.52 -18.26 4.45
CA ILE A 285 10.21 -17.81 5.81
C ILE A 285 10.63 -18.94 6.75
N ARG A 286 11.69 -18.71 7.52
CA ARG A 286 12.24 -19.71 8.44
C ARG A 286 11.31 -19.82 9.65
N ILE A 287 10.83 -21.02 9.93
CA ILE A 287 10.05 -21.32 11.13
C ILE A 287 10.98 -22.07 12.11
N PRO A 288 11.70 -21.35 12.99
CA PRO A 288 12.63 -21.99 13.92
C PRO A 288 11.87 -22.78 14.99
N ASP A 289 12.52 -23.79 15.57
CA ASP A 289 12.02 -24.41 16.79
C ASP A 289 11.90 -23.33 17.88
N GLN A 290 10.80 -23.35 18.63
CA GLN A 290 10.54 -22.34 19.67
C GLN A 290 11.65 -22.25 20.75
N ARG A 291 12.45 -23.30 20.92
CA ARG A 291 13.59 -23.33 21.85
C ARG A 291 14.81 -22.59 21.33
N GLU A 292 14.92 -22.38 20.01
CA GLU A 292 16.02 -21.66 19.36
C GLU A 292 15.80 -20.16 19.33
N ILE A 293 14.55 -19.69 19.43
CA ILE A 293 14.22 -18.27 19.44
C ILE A 293 14.82 -17.60 20.68
N ARG A 294 15.60 -16.55 20.47
CA ARG A 294 16.23 -15.74 21.52
C ARG A 294 15.83 -14.28 21.39
N LYS A 295 16.00 -13.69 20.21
CA LYS A 295 15.81 -12.26 20.00
C LYS A 295 14.48 -11.97 19.33
N VAL A 296 13.61 -11.27 20.06
CA VAL A 296 12.23 -10.99 19.64
C VAL A 296 12.04 -9.49 19.46
N ALA A 297 11.61 -9.07 18.28
CA ALA A 297 11.15 -7.70 18.07
C ALA A 297 9.71 -7.56 18.57
N PHE A 298 9.47 -6.64 19.49
CA PHE A 298 8.13 -6.24 19.93
C PHE A 298 7.75 -4.91 19.29
N SER A 299 6.75 -4.89 18.41
CA SER A 299 6.30 -3.67 17.75
C SER A 299 5.23 -2.93 18.57
N LEU A 300 5.63 -1.77 19.10
CA LEU A 300 4.81 -0.92 19.97
C LEU A 300 3.79 -0.10 19.17
N ARG A 301 2.60 0.11 19.74
CA ARG A 301 1.60 1.09 19.32
C ARG A 301 0.93 1.70 20.56
N ARG A 302 1.58 2.65 21.23
CA ARG A 302 1.03 3.24 22.46
C ARG A 302 -0.11 4.23 22.19
N GLU A 303 -0.05 4.93 21.07
CA GLU A 303 -1.11 5.86 20.68
C GLU A 303 -2.41 5.13 20.34
N ALA A 304 -3.37 5.25 21.24
CA ALA A 304 -4.72 4.72 21.10
C ALA A 304 -5.72 5.83 21.44
N ASP A 305 -6.21 6.51 20.41
CA ASP A 305 -7.44 7.28 20.53
C ASP A 305 -8.65 6.39 20.22
N LYS A 306 -9.86 6.96 20.37
CA LYS A 306 -11.12 6.24 20.12
C LYS A 306 -11.32 5.79 18.66
N SER A 307 -10.47 6.24 17.73
CA SER A 307 -10.49 5.73 16.35
C SER A 307 -9.85 4.34 16.23
N TYR A 308 -9.11 3.88 17.24
CA TYR A 308 -8.39 2.62 17.24
C TYR A 308 -8.93 1.56 18.18
N THR A 309 -9.47 1.93 19.34
CA THR A 309 -10.00 0.98 20.32
C THR A 309 -11.21 1.54 21.06
N ALA A 310 -12.14 0.66 21.43
CA ALA A 310 -13.31 1.00 22.25
C ALA A 310 -12.95 1.22 23.73
N ASP A 311 -11.84 0.61 24.20
CA ASP A 311 -11.34 0.75 25.57
C ASP A 311 -9.82 1.05 25.54
N PRO A 312 -9.43 2.34 25.47
CA PRO A 312 -8.03 2.75 25.48
C PRO A 312 -7.27 2.35 26.75
N GLU A 313 -7.93 2.26 27.90
CA GLU A 313 -7.26 1.88 29.14
C GLU A 313 -6.93 0.38 29.14
N ALA A 314 -7.88 -0.48 28.75
CA ALA A 314 -7.59 -1.91 28.59
C ALA A 314 -6.52 -2.16 27.54
N TYR A 315 -6.57 -1.45 26.41
CA TYR A 315 -5.57 -1.52 25.36
C TYR A 315 -4.15 -1.24 25.88
N LEU A 316 -3.97 -0.14 26.63
CA LEU A 316 -2.68 0.21 27.22
C LEU A 316 -2.25 -0.80 28.28
N ARG A 317 -3.16 -1.24 29.16
CA ARG A 317 -2.85 -2.26 30.18
C ARG A 317 -2.39 -3.58 29.55
N ASN A 318 -3.11 -4.07 28.54
CA ASN A 318 -2.78 -5.32 27.85
C ASN A 318 -1.44 -5.20 27.11
N GLN A 319 -1.18 -4.07 26.46
CA GLN A 319 0.08 -3.86 25.75
C GLN A 319 1.27 -3.74 26.69
N LYS A 320 1.11 -3.09 27.87
CA LYS A 320 2.14 -3.06 28.92
C LYS A 320 2.44 -4.48 29.41
N ALA A 321 1.40 -5.26 29.72
CA ALA A 321 1.55 -6.65 30.16
C ALA A 321 2.25 -7.51 29.10
N ALA A 322 1.85 -7.38 27.83
CA ALA A 322 2.47 -8.06 26.70
C ALA A 322 3.96 -7.71 26.55
N LEU A 323 4.30 -6.42 26.61
CA LEU A 323 5.68 -5.94 26.54
C LEU A 323 6.55 -6.58 27.63
N LEU A 324 6.12 -6.49 28.89
CA LEU A 324 6.85 -7.04 30.03
C LEU A 324 6.95 -8.57 29.96
N LYS A 325 5.89 -9.25 29.48
CA LYS A 325 5.87 -10.70 29.32
C LYS A 325 6.83 -11.17 28.22
N VAL A 326 6.88 -10.46 27.09
CA VAL A 326 7.81 -10.76 25.98
C VAL A 326 9.25 -10.53 26.40
N ASP A 327 9.55 -9.42 27.08
CA ASP A 327 10.87 -9.12 27.65
C ASP A 327 11.33 -10.21 28.63
N ALA A 328 10.45 -10.67 29.52
CA ALA A 328 10.79 -11.75 30.45
C ALA A 328 11.08 -13.11 29.77
N GLN A 329 10.70 -13.29 28.50
CA GLN A 329 10.83 -14.55 27.77
C GLN A 329 11.90 -14.52 26.67
N SER A 330 12.56 -13.38 26.44
CA SER A 330 13.44 -13.19 25.27
C SER A 330 14.46 -12.07 25.46
N GLU A 331 15.44 -12.01 24.57
CA GLU A 331 16.24 -10.81 24.33
C GLU A 331 15.40 -9.84 23.48
N MET A 332 14.45 -9.16 24.13
CA MET A 332 13.50 -8.32 23.42
C MET A 332 14.16 -7.03 22.90
N VAL A 333 13.77 -6.63 21.68
CA VAL A 333 13.95 -5.27 21.16
C VAL A 333 12.58 -4.65 20.92
N MET A 334 12.27 -3.56 21.60
CA MET A 334 11.04 -2.81 21.40
C MET A 334 11.21 -1.85 20.23
N SER A 335 10.45 -2.03 19.14
CA SER A 335 10.48 -1.11 18.00
C SER A 335 9.36 -0.06 18.11
N SER A 336 9.70 1.23 18.04
CA SER A 336 8.74 2.35 17.93
C SER A 336 8.59 2.83 16.49
N HIS A 337 7.43 3.41 16.16
CA HIS A 337 7.01 3.69 14.78
C HIS A 337 6.47 5.11 14.59
N GLY A 338 6.74 6.00 15.54
CA GLY A 338 6.41 7.43 15.45
C GLY A 338 6.14 8.12 16.78
N GLU A 339 5.92 7.34 17.84
CA GLU A 339 5.50 7.83 19.14
C GLU A 339 6.50 8.84 19.74
N GLN A 340 5.98 9.95 20.28
CA GLN A 340 6.77 11.12 20.64
C GLN A 340 7.77 10.83 21.76
N GLU A 341 7.27 10.22 22.83
CA GLU A 341 7.99 9.96 24.06
C GLU A 341 9.09 8.91 23.86
N GLU A 342 8.84 7.88 23.05
CA GLU A 342 9.83 6.88 22.66
C GLU A 342 10.99 7.53 21.90
N LYS A 343 10.72 8.49 21.00
CA LYS A 343 11.81 9.22 20.31
C LYS A 343 12.72 9.96 21.27
N ALA A 344 12.19 10.54 22.35
CA ALA A 344 13.01 11.20 23.36
C ALA A 344 14.03 10.26 23.99
N PHE A 345 13.63 9.02 24.29
CA PHE A 345 14.54 7.99 24.80
C PHE A 345 15.54 7.52 23.74
N PHE A 346 15.08 7.27 22.51
CA PHE A 346 15.94 6.80 21.43
C PHE A 346 17.02 7.82 21.04
N LEU A 347 16.63 9.10 20.96
CA LEU A 347 17.54 10.22 20.66
C LEU A 347 18.35 10.70 21.87
N ARG A 348 18.07 10.15 23.07
CA ARG A 348 18.78 10.42 24.33
C ARG A 348 18.77 11.90 24.76
N ASP A 349 17.67 12.61 24.49
CA ASP A 349 17.50 14.00 24.93
C ASP A 349 17.01 14.07 26.38
N GLY A 350 17.78 14.72 27.26
CA GLY A 350 17.52 14.73 28.70
C GLY A 350 16.18 15.40 29.07
N ALA A 351 15.93 16.60 28.57
CA ALA A 351 14.74 17.36 28.89
C ALA A 351 13.47 16.71 28.31
N ALA A 352 13.53 16.17 27.09
CA ALA A 352 12.43 15.45 26.48
C ALA A 352 12.17 14.11 27.20
N LYS A 353 13.20 13.42 27.70
CA LYS A 353 13.03 12.21 28.51
C LYS A 353 12.26 12.48 29.80
N GLU A 354 12.55 13.58 30.49
CA GLU A 354 11.82 13.93 31.73
C GLU A 354 10.33 14.18 31.44
N LYS A 355 10.03 14.92 30.37
CA LYS A 355 8.65 15.13 29.90
C LYS A 355 7.97 13.82 29.52
N ALA A 356 8.68 12.93 28.82
CA ALA A 356 8.18 11.61 28.45
C ALA A 356 7.85 10.75 29.67
N VAL A 357 8.71 10.73 30.69
CA VAL A 357 8.43 10.01 31.95
C VAL A 357 7.19 10.58 32.64
N ALA A 358 7.07 11.91 32.75
CA ALA A 358 5.89 12.54 33.32
C ALA A 358 4.60 12.13 32.58
N GLU A 359 4.65 12.09 31.25
CA GLU A 359 3.54 11.65 30.41
C GLU A 359 3.21 10.16 30.57
N PHE A 360 4.23 9.30 30.66
CA PHE A 360 4.02 7.87 30.91
C PHE A 360 3.36 7.59 32.26
N VAL A 361 3.74 8.33 33.31
CA VAL A 361 3.09 8.23 34.62
C VAL A 361 1.66 8.77 34.56
N ARG A 362 1.46 9.92 33.91
CA ARG A 362 0.12 10.53 33.75
C ARG A 362 -0.86 9.59 33.04
N THR A 363 -0.38 8.88 32.02
CA THR A 363 -1.17 7.93 31.23
C THR A 363 -1.24 6.53 31.84
N LYS A 364 -0.64 6.32 33.03
CA LYS A 364 -0.51 5.01 33.71
C LYS A 364 0.20 3.95 32.87
N TRP A 365 0.98 4.37 31.88
CA TRP A 365 1.85 3.49 31.12
C TRP A 365 3.03 3.03 31.98
N TRP A 366 3.58 3.94 32.79
CA TRP A 366 4.53 3.62 33.86
C TRP A 366 3.81 3.70 35.20
N ASP A 367 4.15 2.81 36.14
CA ASP A 367 3.51 2.80 37.47
C ASP A 367 4.01 3.96 38.35
N GLY A 368 5.14 4.55 37.97
CA GLY A 368 5.74 5.71 38.60
C GLY A 368 7.01 6.16 37.85
N PRO A 369 7.63 7.28 38.24
CA PRO A 369 8.85 7.77 37.59
C PRO A 369 10.03 6.79 37.72
N ASP A 370 10.00 5.93 38.75
CA ASP A 370 11.02 4.93 39.06
C ASP A 370 10.60 3.49 38.66
N ASP A 371 9.67 3.34 37.72
CA ASP A 371 9.28 2.04 37.15
C ASP A 371 10.51 1.36 36.48
N ALA A 372 11.26 0.60 37.27
CA ALA A 372 12.58 0.10 36.90
C ALA A 372 12.55 -0.87 35.70
N PRO A 373 11.59 -1.80 35.57
CA PRO A 373 11.44 -2.61 34.36
C PRO A 373 11.23 -1.76 33.11
N MET A 374 10.27 -0.81 33.15
CA MET A 374 9.97 0.04 32.00
C MET A 374 11.16 0.94 31.64
N ARG A 375 11.80 1.55 32.64
CA ARG A 375 13.00 2.37 32.43
C ARG A 375 14.12 1.58 31.77
N ARG A 376 14.39 0.34 32.21
CA ARG A 376 15.37 -0.55 31.57
C ARG A 376 15.05 -0.78 30.09
N ILE A 377 13.79 -1.12 29.78
CA ILE A 377 13.35 -1.39 28.40
C ILE A 377 13.58 -0.16 27.54
N TYR A 378 13.11 1.01 27.97
CA TYR A 378 13.22 2.25 27.22
C TYR A 378 14.66 2.74 27.04
N GLU A 379 15.54 2.52 28.01
CA GLU A 379 16.93 2.98 27.94
C GLU A 379 17.86 2.01 27.20
N LYS A 380 17.55 0.70 27.19
CA LYS A 380 18.48 -0.33 26.70
C LYS A 380 17.98 -1.15 25.52
N GLN A 381 16.67 -1.24 25.32
CA GLN A 381 16.04 -2.16 24.35
C GLN A 381 15.17 -1.45 23.31
N LEU A 382 15.08 -0.12 23.35
CA LEU A 382 14.31 0.65 22.39
C LEU A 382 15.06 0.81 21.06
N PHE A 383 14.36 0.53 19.96
CA PHE A 383 14.80 0.75 18.60
C PHE A 383 13.82 1.64 17.86
N SER A 384 14.36 2.67 17.20
CA SER A 384 13.65 3.50 16.22
C SER A 384 14.56 3.72 15.02
N PHE A 385 14.00 4.23 13.92
CA PHE A 385 14.77 4.42 12.70
C PHE A 385 14.25 5.64 11.93
N PHE A 386 15.18 6.34 11.30
CA PHE A 386 14.89 7.47 10.42
C PHE A 386 15.32 7.18 8.98
N ASP A 387 15.78 5.95 8.73
CA ASP A 387 16.17 5.43 7.43
C ASP A 387 15.67 3.99 7.36
N VAL A 388 14.86 3.69 6.35
CA VAL A 388 14.21 2.38 6.22
C VAL A 388 15.23 1.25 6.08
N GLU A 389 16.42 1.53 5.52
CA GLU A 389 17.49 0.53 5.41
C GLU A 389 17.95 0.03 6.79
N ARG A 390 17.96 0.90 7.81
CA ARG A 390 18.27 0.49 9.20
C ARG A 390 17.25 -0.49 9.75
N TYR A 391 15.99 -0.39 9.34
CA TYR A 391 14.99 -1.37 9.72
C TYR A 391 15.24 -2.72 9.04
N ASP A 392 15.71 -2.74 7.80
CA ASP A 392 16.08 -3.99 7.11
C ASP A 392 17.28 -4.68 7.76
N GLU A 393 18.28 -3.92 8.20
CA GLU A 393 19.41 -4.44 8.99
C GLU A 393 18.91 -5.06 10.31
N PHE A 394 18.07 -4.32 11.03
CA PHE A 394 17.46 -4.77 12.27
C PHE A 394 16.62 -6.03 12.08
N ALA A 395 15.76 -6.05 11.07
CA ALA A 395 14.84 -7.14 10.76
C ALA A 395 15.57 -8.47 10.47
N ARG A 396 16.77 -8.44 9.87
CA ARG A 396 17.59 -9.64 9.65
C ARG A 396 18.29 -10.13 10.92
N SER A 397 18.36 -9.29 11.94
CA SER A 397 19.09 -9.59 13.18
C SER A 397 18.23 -10.23 14.26
N ILE A 398 16.94 -10.48 14.02
CA ILE A 398 15.96 -11.01 14.98
C ILE A 398 15.45 -12.38 14.56
N ASP A 399 14.92 -13.15 15.52
CA ASP A 399 14.39 -14.51 15.28
C ASP A 399 12.87 -14.52 15.06
N LEU A 400 12.17 -13.51 15.59
CA LEU A 400 10.71 -13.39 15.55
C LEU A 400 10.30 -11.92 15.66
N ALA A 401 9.33 -11.50 14.85
CA ALA A 401 8.64 -10.22 15.02
C ALA A 401 7.23 -10.44 15.57
N VAL A 402 6.87 -9.75 16.65
CA VAL A 402 5.54 -9.82 17.25
C VAL A 402 5.06 -8.41 17.62
N GLY A 403 3.76 -8.14 17.53
CA GLY A 403 3.19 -6.94 18.15
C GLY A 403 2.09 -6.29 17.34
N TYR A 404 1.93 -5.00 17.55
CA TYR A 404 0.75 -4.24 17.14
C TYR A 404 0.95 -3.59 15.76
N ARG A 405 2.18 -3.20 15.40
CA ARG A 405 2.39 -2.50 14.12
C ARG A 405 2.57 -3.50 12.99
N VAL A 406 1.65 -3.48 12.03
CA VAL A 406 1.77 -4.16 10.73
C VAL A 406 3.17 -3.96 10.11
N HIS A 407 3.62 -2.71 9.98
CA HIS A 407 4.91 -2.40 9.38
C HIS A 407 6.10 -2.62 10.33
N GLY A 408 5.84 -2.99 11.58
CA GLY A 408 6.83 -3.58 12.48
C GLY A 408 6.96 -5.11 12.34
N VAL A 409 6.13 -5.75 11.52
CA VAL A 409 6.14 -7.21 11.32
C VAL A 409 6.39 -7.56 9.85
N LEU A 410 5.68 -6.93 8.91
CA LEU A 410 5.78 -7.28 7.48
C LEU A 410 7.19 -7.18 6.88
N PRO A 411 8.03 -6.17 7.21
CA PRO A 411 9.38 -6.15 6.68
C PRO A 411 10.25 -7.27 7.23
N ALA A 412 10.06 -7.69 8.48
CA ALA A 412 10.73 -8.87 9.02
C ALA A 412 10.36 -10.14 8.25
N VAL A 413 9.06 -10.31 7.97
CA VAL A 413 8.56 -11.39 7.11
C VAL A 413 9.18 -11.33 5.70
N ALA A 414 9.35 -10.14 5.13
CA ALA A 414 9.99 -9.98 3.83
C ALA A 414 11.47 -10.40 3.79
N HIS A 415 12.14 -10.48 4.94
CA HIS A 415 13.50 -11.00 5.10
C HIS A 415 13.54 -12.44 5.60
N GLY A 416 12.40 -13.13 5.63
CA GLY A 416 12.30 -14.54 6.00
C GLY A 416 12.18 -14.78 7.52
N VAL A 417 11.98 -13.73 8.33
CA VAL A 417 11.74 -13.85 9.77
C VAL A 417 10.23 -14.04 10.03
N PRO A 418 9.82 -15.00 10.87
CA PRO A 418 8.41 -15.22 11.17
C PRO A 418 7.79 -14.01 11.88
N GLY A 419 6.51 -13.78 11.66
CA GLY A 419 5.78 -12.62 12.16
C GLY A 419 4.43 -12.98 12.77
N VAL A 420 4.07 -12.36 13.90
CA VAL A 420 2.75 -12.50 14.54
C VAL A 420 2.19 -11.11 14.85
N LEU A 421 0.96 -10.85 14.42
CA LEU A 421 0.26 -9.59 14.67
C LEU A 421 -0.76 -9.69 15.78
N VAL A 422 -1.03 -8.58 16.45
CA VAL A 422 -2.12 -8.44 17.40
C VAL A 422 -3.33 -7.82 16.70
N ALA A 423 -4.50 -8.44 16.86
CA ALA A 423 -5.77 -7.89 16.41
C ALA A 423 -6.26 -6.84 17.42
N TYR A 424 -6.12 -5.56 17.06
CA TYR A 424 -6.72 -4.45 17.80
C TYR A 424 -7.50 -3.49 16.90
N ASP A 425 -7.28 -3.53 15.57
CA ASP A 425 -8.04 -2.74 14.60
C ASP A 425 -8.36 -3.54 13.32
N THR A 426 -9.36 -3.07 12.57
CA THR A 426 -9.81 -3.69 11.32
C THR A 426 -8.73 -3.68 10.22
N ARG A 427 -7.82 -2.70 10.27
CA ARG A 427 -6.80 -2.45 9.23
C ARG A 427 -5.73 -3.53 9.27
N SER A 428 -5.23 -3.83 10.47
CA SER A 428 -4.21 -4.84 10.72
C SER A 428 -4.78 -6.23 10.49
N GLN A 429 -6.04 -6.44 10.91
CA GLN A 429 -6.74 -7.70 10.70
C GLN A 429 -6.94 -7.99 9.21
N GLU A 430 -7.50 -7.06 8.44
CA GLU A 430 -7.75 -7.24 7.00
C GLU A 430 -6.48 -7.64 6.24
N LEU A 431 -5.38 -6.92 6.51
CA LEU A 431 -4.13 -7.15 5.81
C LEU A 431 -3.50 -8.48 6.21
N ALA A 432 -3.57 -8.83 7.50
CA ALA A 432 -3.07 -10.09 8.00
C ALA A 432 -3.87 -11.28 7.43
N GLU A 433 -5.20 -11.17 7.32
CA GLU A 433 -6.05 -12.18 6.67
C GLU A 433 -5.70 -12.37 5.19
N THR A 434 -5.42 -11.27 4.49
CA THR A 434 -5.05 -11.26 3.07
C THR A 434 -3.69 -11.90 2.81
N LEU A 435 -2.71 -11.60 3.68
CA LEU A 435 -1.33 -12.08 3.57
C LEU A 435 -1.05 -13.35 4.39
N LYS A 436 -2.07 -13.89 5.07
CA LYS A 436 -1.99 -15.06 5.96
C LYS A 436 -0.98 -14.90 7.10
N ILE A 437 -0.78 -13.66 7.57
CA ILE A 437 0.01 -13.40 8.77
C ILE A 437 -0.80 -13.90 9.99
N PRO A 438 -0.21 -14.68 10.90
CA PRO A 438 -0.88 -15.06 12.15
C PRO A 438 -1.34 -13.82 12.93
N VAL A 439 -2.57 -13.87 13.43
CA VAL A 439 -3.14 -12.81 14.26
C VAL A 439 -3.65 -13.41 15.57
N VAL A 440 -3.39 -12.73 16.67
CA VAL A 440 -3.80 -13.12 18.02
C VAL A 440 -4.49 -11.97 18.74
N SER A 441 -5.28 -12.28 19.77
CA SER A 441 -5.86 -11.26 20.63
C SER A 441 -4.81 -10.59 21.52
N GLU A 442 -5.10 -9.37 21.97
CA GLU A 442 -4.25 -8.67 22.92
C GLU A 442 -4.04 -9.47 24.22
N ALA A 443 -5.11 -10.07 24.73
CA ALA A 443 -5.09 -10.89 25.94
C ALA A 443 -4.15 -12.10 25.80
N ALA A 444 -4.16 -12.79 24.65
CA ALA A 444 -3.30 -13.95 24.43
C ALA A 444 -1.81 -13.58 24.50
N LEU A 445 -1.44 -12.43 23.93
CA LEU A 445 -0.05 -11.93 24.01
C LEU A 445 0.28 -11.40 25.43
N ALA A 446 -0.66 -10.72 26.08
CA ALA A 446 -0.49 -10.17 27.42
C ALA A 446 -0.27 -11.25 28.49
N GLU A 447 -1.06 -12.32 28.46
CA GLU A 447 -1.03 -13.39 29.45
C GLU A 447 0.12 -14.38 29.18
N GLY A 448 0.25 -14.80 27.92
CA GLY A 448 1.13 -15.89 27.52
C GLY A 448 2.49 -15.46 26.94
N GLY A 449 2.61 -14.22 26.49
CA GLY A 449 3.80 -13.71 25.80
C GLY A 449 3.99 -14.34 24.42
N TRP A 450 5.16 -14.11 23.81
CA TRP A 450 5.43 -14.56 22.45
C TRP A 450 5.38 -16.10 22.34
N ARG A 451 5.70 -16.83 23.41
CA ARG A 451 5.66 -18.30 23.42
C ARG A 451 4.24 -18.87 23.25
N ALA A 452 3.23 -18.24 23.83
CA ALA A 452 1.86 -18.73 23.70
C ALA A 452 1.25 -18.44 22.32
N VAL A 453 1.65 -17.33 21.71
CA VAL A 453 1.12 -16.88 20.41
C VAL A 453 1.89 -17.43 19.21
N TYR A 454 3.07 -18.02 19.46
CA TYR A 454 3.86 -18.69 18.43
C TYR A 454 3.20 -20.01 18.03
N GLN A 455 2.52 -20.01 16.89
CA GLN A 455 1.83 -21.17 16.35
C GLN A 455 2.50 -21.64 15.05
N GLU A 456 3.29 -22.71 15.13
CA GLU A 456 4.02 -23.27 13.97
C GLU A 456 3.10 -23.56 12.78
N ALA A 457 1.91 -24.09 13.02
CA ALA A 457 0.95 -24.38 11.95
C ALA A 457 0.52 -23.11 11.20
N ALA A 458 0.25 -22.02 11.91
CA ALA A 458 -0.13 -20.74 11.32
C ALA A 458 1.03 -20.09 10.55
N LEU A 459 2.24 -20.15 11.11
CA LEU A 459 3.46 -19.66 10.48
C LEU A 459 3.84 -20.47 9.22
N ASN A 460 3.64 -21.79 9.25
CA ASN A 460 3.80 -22.63 8.06
C ASN A 460 2.76 -22.30 6.97
N ASN A 461 1.54 -21.93 7.34
CA ASN A 461 0.53 -21.49 6.38
C ASN A 461 0.92 -20.16 5.71
N LEU A 462 1.45 -19.20 6.48
CA LEU A 462 2.07 -17.98 5.94
C LEU A 462 3.15 -18.34 4.91
N ALA A 463 4.13 -19.15 5.31
CA ALA A 463 5.24 -19.56 4.46
C ALA A 463 4.78 -20.22 3.14
N LYS A 464 3.80 -21.12 3.21
CA LYS A 464 3.22 -21.79 2.03
C LYS A 464 2.45 -20.83 1.11
N SER A 465 1.85 -19.79 1.66
CA SER A 465 1.04 -18.83 0.90
C SER A 465 1.83 -17.70 0.24
N TYR A 466 3.09 -17.48 0.67
CA TYR A 466 3.89 -16.33 0.27
C TYR A 466 4.02 -16.19 -1.26
N ALA A 467 4.42 -17.26 -1.95
CA ALA A 467 4.62 -17.23 -3.40
C ALA A 467 3.33 -16.90 -4.17
N ALA A 468 2.18 -17.40 -3.70
CA ALA A 468 0.89 -17.08 -4.29
C ALA A 468 0.49 -15.61 -4.05
N SER A 469 0.82 -15.05 -2.88
CA SER A 469 0.61 -13.62 -2.60
C SER A 469 1.55 -12.74 -3.45
N TYR A 470 2.80 -13.17 -3.66
CA TYR A 470 3.74 -12.52 -4.57
C TYR A 470 3.21 -12.51 -6.01
N ASP A 471 2.80 -13.67 -6.53
CA ASP A 471 2.24 -13.79 -7.89
C ASP A 471 0.97 -12.95 -8.06
N ARG A 472 0.16 -12.80 -7.01
CA ARG A 472 -1.01 -11.91 -7.01
C ARG A 472 -0.62 -10.45 -7.18
N MET A 473 0.38 -9.97 -6.42
CA MET A 473 0.91 -8.61 -6.59
C MET A 473 1.52 -8.43 -7.97
N ARG A 474 2.36 -9.37 -8.45
CA ARG A 474 2.96 -9.29 -9.78
C ARG A 474 1.89 -9.24 -10.88
N GLY A 475 0.92 -10.15 -10.86
CA GLY A 475 -0.17 -10.18 -11.84
C GLY A 475 -1.04 -8.91 -11.82
N PHE A 476 -1.22 -8.29 -10.66
CA PHE A 476 -1.85 -6.97 -10.57
C PHE A 476 -1.01 -5.88 -11.27
N LEU A 477 0.31 -5.87 -11.07
CA LEU A 477 1.21 -4.92 -11.73
C LEU A 477 1.22 -5.13 -13.25
N ASP A 478 1.35 -6.39 -13.70
CA ASP A 478 1.30 -6.78 -15.12
C ASP A 478 0.00 -6.32 -15.80
N ARG A 479 -1.15 -6.59 -15.17
CA ARG A 479 -2.47 -6.23 -15.71
C ARG A 479 -2.63 -4.73 -15.91
N ASN A 480 -2.14 -3.93 -14.96
CA ASN A 480 -2.15 -2.48 -15.02
C ASN A 480 -1.09 -1.89 -15.97
N GLY A 481 -0.21 -2.73 -16.53
CA GLY A 481 0.93 -2.28 -17.33
C GLY A 481 1.92 -1.44 -16.53
N ILE A 482 1.99 -1.64 -15.21
CA ILE A 482 2.87 -0.88 -14.34
C ILE A 482 4.31 -1.35 -14.59
N PRO A 483 5.25 -0.46 -14.95
CA PRO A 483 6.64 -0.85 -15.10
C PRO A 483 7.20 -1.31 -13.75
N HIS A 484 7.58 -2.59 -13.63
CA HIS A 484 8.01 -3.18 -12.35
C HIS A 484 9.27 -4.05 -12.44
N ARG A 485 9.68 -4.53 -11.26
CA ARG A 485 10.85 -5.37 -10.99
C ARG A 485 10.50 -6.70 -10.29
N MET A 486 9.21 -6.97 -10.08
CA MET A 486 8.69 -8.28 -9.61
C MET A 486 8.61 -9.33 -10.71
#